data_AF-A0A3A8H2T0-F1
#
_entry.id   AF-A0A3A8H2T0-F1
#
_cell.length_a   1.000
_cell.length_b   1.000
_cell.length_c   1.000
_cell.angle_alpha   90.00
_cell.angle_beta   90.00
_cell.angle_gamma   90.00
#
_symmetry.space_group_name_H-M   'P 1'
#
loop_
_entity.id
_entity.type
_entity.pdbx_description
1 polymer ?
#
loop_
_entity_poly.entity_id
_entity_poly.type
_entity_poly.pdbx_seq_one_letter_code
_entity_poly.pdbx_strand_id
1 'polypeptide(L)'
;MNMKWEMAIENVFRFADGQVVFVGRIQKGPRFISPCVCELWQGTERVKRLRLEGEMLPETHARKDLRSVSTRESVDVEAAAFAEGGWRLIHAGEVQE
;
A
#
# COMPACT_ATOMS: atom_id res chain seq x y z
N MET A 1 11.99 8.13 -13.74
CA MET A 1 10.68 8.80 -13.92
C MET A 1 10.04 8.85 -12.55
N ASN A 2 9.79 10.03 -11.96
CA ASN A 2 9.08 10.13 -10.66
C ASN A 2 7.63 9.65 -10.83
N MET A 3 7.38 8.34 -10.66
CA MET A 3 6.04 7.80 -10.79
C MET A 3 5.27 8.02 -9.49
N LYS A 4 4.45 9.07 -9.48
CA LYS A 4 3.50 9.32 -8.40
C LYS A 4 2.31 8.39 -8.56
N TRP A 5 2.10 7.51 -7.59
CA TRP A 5 0.90 6.69 -7.48
C TRP A 5 0.22 6.85 -6.13
N GLU A 6 -1.08 6.57 -6.11
CA GLU A 6 -1.95 6.65 -4.95
C GLU A 6 -2.91 5.46 -4.92
N MET A 7 -2.99 4.81 -3.75
CA MET A 7 -3.95 3.75 -3.46
C MET A 7 -4.90 4.19 -2.35
N ALA A 8 -6.20 4.04 -2.58
CA ALA A 8 -7.18 4.03 -1.50
C ALA A 8 -7.23 2.63 -0.90
N ILE A 9 -6.90 2.51 0.40
CA ILE A 9 -6.87 1.23 1.10
C ILE A 9 -8.30 0.82 1.44
N GLU A 10 -8.66 -0.42 1.10
CA GLU A 10 -9.92 -1.05 1.47
C GLU A 10 -9.77 -2.08 2.58
N ASN A 11 -8.62 -2.75 2.66
CA ASN A 11 -8.37 -3.76 3.68
C ASN A 11 -6.87 -3.90 3.99
N VAL A 12 -6.57 -4.40 5.19
CA VAL A 12 -5.20 -4.69 5.64
C VAL A 12 -5.14 -6.05 6.31
N PHE A 13 -4.22 -6.89 5.86
CA PHE A 13 -3.94 -8.20 6.43
C PHE A 13 -2.59 -8.20 7.13
N ARG A 14 -2.52 -8.86 8.28
CA ARG A 14 -1.28 -9.06 9.04
C ARG A 14 -1.01 -10.54 9.11
N PHE A 15 0.19 -10.93 8.70
CA PHE A 15 0.62 -12.32 8.70
C PHE A 15 1.53 -12.59 9.90
N ALA A 16 1.58 -13.85 10.32
CA ALA A 16 2.36 -14.29 11.48
C ALA A 16 3.88 -14.10 11.30
N ASP A 17 4.35 -13.98 10.07
CA ASP A 17 5.74 -13.72 9.71
C ASP A 17 6.13 -12.22 9.78
N GLY A 18 5.19 -11.37 10.23
CA GLY A 18 5.39 -9.92 10.32
C GLY A 18 5.08 -9.16 9.03
N GLN A 19 4.69 -9.83 7.95
CA GLN A 19 4.28 -9.14 6.73
C GLN A 19 2.91 -8.46 6.93
N VAL A 20 2.82 -7.21 6.46
CA VAL A 20 1.56 -6.47 6.38
C VAL A 20 1.22 -6.25 4.91
N VAL A 21 0.02 -6.64 4.50
CA VAL A 21 -0.47 -6.50 3.13
C VAL A 21 -1.62 -5.50 3.10
N PHE A 22 -1.46 -4.44 2.32
CA PHE A 22 -2.51 -3.47 2.02
C PHE A 22 -3.21 -3.89 0.74
N VAL A 23 -4.53 -3.94 0.76
CA VAL A 23 -5.38 -4.20 -0.41
C VAL A 23 -6.22 -2.96 -0.68
N GLY A 24 -6.20 -2.49 -1.92
CA GLY A 24 -6.90 -1.27 -2.28
C GLY A 24 -6.97 -1.01 -3.78
N ARG A 25 -7.65 0.08 -4.15
CA ARG A 25 -7.77 0.53 -5.55
C ARG A 25 -6.71 1.58 -5.86
N ILE A 26 -6.05 1.43 -6.99
CA ILE A 26 -5.15 2.46 -7.52
C ILE A 26 -6.00 3.57 -8.13
N GLN A 27 -5.94 4.75 -7.53
CA GLN A 27 -6.63 5.93 -8.04
C GLN A 27 -5.85 6.59 -9.18
N LYS A 28 -4.52 6.51 -9.09
CA LYS A 28 -3.58 7.01 -10.08
C LYS A 28 -2.29 6.22 -9.93
N GLY A 29 -1.68 5.76 -11.03
CA GLY A 29 -0.41 5.06 -10.90
C GLY A 29 -0.02 4.23 -12.11
N PRO A 30 1.13 3.55 -12.01
CA PRO A 30 1.62 2.64 -13.02
C PRO A 30 0.76 1.38 -13.10
N ARG A 31 0.98 0.60 -14.17
CA ARG A 31 0.40 -0.73 -14.29
C ARG A 31 0.87 -1.67 -13.18
N PHE A 32 2.05 -1.45 -12.60
CA PHE A 32 2.64 -2.27 -11.55
C PHE A 32 3.42 -1.39 -10.57
N ILE A 33 3.29 -1.65 -9.26
CA ILE A 33 4.04 -0.99 -8.20
C ILE A 33 5.25 -1.85 -7.82
N SER A 34 6.44 -1.34 -8.17
CA SER A 34 7.72 -1.85 -7.70
C SER A 34 7.96 -1.53 -6.22
N PRO A 35 8.95 -2.18 -5.58
CA PRO A 35 9.43 -1.74 -4.27
C PRO A 35 9.71 -0.23 -4.27
N CYS A 36 9.18 0.48 -3.29
CA CYS A 36 9.28 1.93 -3.19
C CYS A 36 9.05 2.39 -1.76
N VAL A 37 9.26 3.67 -1.48
CA VAL A 37 8.91 4.31 -0.22
C VAL A 37 7.56 5.01 -0.40
N CYS A 38 6.67 4.80 0.56
CA CYS A 38 5.35 5.40 0.59
C CYS A 38 5.06 6.07 1.92
N GLU A 39 4.06 6.94 1.90
CA GLU A 39 3.44 7.51 3.09
C GLU A 39 2.04 6.95 3.26
N LEU A 40 1.73 6.50 4.47
CA LEU A 40 0.40 6.12 4.93
C LEU A 40 -0.30 7.35 5.51
N TRP A 41 -1.49 7.63 5.01
CA TRP A 41 -2.30 8.78 5.41
C TRP A 41 -3.69 8.33 5.87
N GLN A 42 -4.24 9.07 6.85
CA GLN A 42 -5.65 9.01 7.21
C GLN A 42 -6.28 10.39 7.00
N GLY A 43 -7.17 10.50 6.02
CA GLY A 43 -7.67 11.81 5.60
C GLY A 43 -6.52 12.71 5.14
N THR A 44 -6.28 13.81 5.85
CA THR A 44 -5.19 14.78 5.59
C THR A 44 -4.00 14.63 6.53
N GLU A 45 -3.99 13.63 7.41
CA GLU A 45 -2.91 13.40 8.36
C GLU A 45 -1.96 12.32 7.84
N ARG A 46 -0.66 12.61 7.84
CA ARG A 46 0.37 11.62 7.54
C ARG A 46 0.68 10.82 8.79
N VAL A 47 0.35 9.54 8.76
CA VAL A 47 0.52 8.62 9.89
C VAL A 47 1.94 8.04 9.93
N LYS A 48 2.44 7.54 8.80
CA LYS A 48 3.75 6.88 8.76
C LYS A 48 4.38 6.95 7.38
N ARG A 49 5.71 6.92 7.31
CA ARG A 49 6.48 6.65 6.10
C ARG A 49 7.04 5.23 6.19
N LEU A 50 6.90 4.44 5.13
CA LEU A 50 7.26 3.02 5.12
C LEU A 50 7.75 2.58 3.75
N ARG A 51 8.65 1.59 3.72
CA ARG A 51 9.07 0.87 2.52
C ARG A 51 8.04 -0.20 2.18
N LEU A 52 7.61 -0.21 0.93
CA LEU A 52 6.86 -1.30 0.35
C LEU A 52 7.82 -2.23 -0.41
N GLU A 53 7.54 -3.52 -0.32
CA GLU A 53 8.16 -4.56 -1.15
C GLU A 53 7.57 -4.58 -2.57
N GLY A 54 6.52 -3.80 -2.83
CA GLY A 54 5.79 -3.78 -4.10
C GLY A 54 4.67 -4.82 -4.18
N GLU A 55 4.15 -5.01 -5.38
CA GLU A 55 3.08 -5.98 -5.62
C GLU A 55 3.61 -7.39 -5.89
N MET A 56 2.90 -8.39 -5.38
CA MET A 56 3.02 -9.77 -5.84
C MET A 56 1.95 -10.03 -6.89
N LEU A 57 2.34 -10.14 -8.16
CA LEU A 57 1.41 -10.40 -9.26
C LEU A 57 1.00 -11.88 -9.29
N PRO A 58 -0.29 -12.24 -9.12
CA PRO A 58 -0.77 -13.56 -9.51
C PRO A 58 -0.88 -13.67 -11.04
N GLU A 59 -0.67 -14.88 -11.59
CA GLU A 59 -0.65 -15.15 -13.04
C GLU A 59 -1.97 -14.78 -13.76
N THR A 60 -3.09 -14.73 -13.03
CA THR A 60 -4.41 -14.41 -13.59
C THR A 60 -4.88 -13.02 -13.17
N HIS A 61 -4.99 -12.12 -14.16
CA HIS A 61 -5.57 -10.79 -13.97
C HIS A 61 -7.09 -10.92 -13.73
N ALA A 62 -7.53 -10.97 -12.48
CA ALA A 62 -8.95 -11.00 -12.14
C ALA A 62 -9.60 -9.61 -12.32
N ARG A 63 -10.86 -9.63 -12.80
CA ARG A 63 -11.70 -8.51 -13.30
C ARG A 63 -12.07 -7.39 -12.30
N LYS A 64 -11.39 -7.25 -11.16
CA LYS A 64 -11.69 -6.21 -10.17
C LYS A 64 -10.37 -5.54 -9.80
N ASP A 65 -10.21 -4.26 -10.11
CA ASP A 65 -8.97 -3.45 -9.99
C ASP A 65 -8.43 -3.26 -8.54
N LEU A 66 -8.60 -4.26 -7.68
CA LEU A 66 -7.94 -4.33 -6.38
C LEU A 66 -6.51 -4.81 -6.58
N ARG A 67 -5.59 -4.13 -5.93
CA ARG A 67 -4.16 -4.39 -5.94
C ARG A 67 -3.70 -4.63 -4.51
N SER A 68 -2.69 -5.48 -4.36
CA SER A 68 -2.10 -5.79 -3.06
C SER A 68 -0.63 -5.42 -3.05
N VAL A 69 -0.23 -4.54 -2.14
CA VAL A 69 1.17 -4.20 -1.86
C VAL A 69 1.50 -4.63 -0.44
N SER A 70 2.76 -4.98 -0.18
CA SER A 70 3.18 -5.43 1.15
C SER A 70 4.34 -4.61 1.71
N THR A 71 4.47 -4.63 3.04
CA THR A 71 5.63 -4.15 3.79
C THR A 71 6.00 -5.16 4.86
N ARG A 72 7.27 -5.15 5.27
CA ARG A 72 7.74 -5.82 6.48
C ARG A 72 8.02 -4.86 7.63
N GLU A 73 7.85 -3.56 7.41
CA GLU A 73 7.92 -2.60 8.49
C GLU A 73 6.69 -2.73 9.40
N SER A 74 6.87 -2.45 10.69
CA SER A 74 5.74 -2.43 11.61
C SER A 74 4.74 -1.37 11.17
N VAL A 75 3.45 -1.71 11.23
CA VAL A 75 2.36 -0.75 11.05
C VAL A 75 1.65 -0.70 12.39
N ASP A 76 1.68 0.42 13.09
CA ASP A 76 1.17 0.55 14.47
C ASP A 76 -0.29 1.05 14.48
N VAL A 77 -1.08 0.60 13.48
CA VAL A 77 -2.49 0.95 13.27
C VAL A 77 -3.31 -0.34 13.27
N GLU A 78 -4.30 -0.47 14.14
CA GLU A 78 -5.13 -1.68 14.19
C GLU A 78 -5.88 -1.92 12.87
N ALA A 79 -6.02 -3.19 12.49
CA ALA A 79 -6.72 -3.56 11.25
C ALA A 79 -8.16 -3.01 11.19
N ALA A 80 -8.82 -2.91 12.35
CA ALA A 80 -10.17 -2.37 12.47
C ALA A 80 -10.26 -0.89 12.06
N ALA A 81 -9.22 -0.09 12.30
CA ALA A 81 -9.21 1.33 11.93
C ALA A 81 -9.30 1.53 10.41
N PHE A 82 -8.80 0.56 9.62
CA PHE A 82 -8.89 0.63 8.15
C PHE A 82 -10.32 0.46 7.62
N ALA A 83 -11.20 -0.19 8.39
CA ALA A 83 -12.60 -0.36 8.02
C ALA A 83 -13.41 0.95 8.09
N GLU A 84 -12.92 1.96 8.82
CA GLU A 84 -13.53 3.30 8.89
C GLU A 84 -13.32 4.12 7.61
N GLY A 85 -12.45 3.66 6.69
CA GLY A 85 -12.15 4.32 5.43
C GLY A 85 -11.27 5.56 5.57
N GLY A 86 -11.01 6.26 4.46
CA GLY A 86 -10.15 7.45 4.42
C GLY A 86 -8.64 7.19 4.37
N TRP A 87 -8.24 5.91 4.39
CA TRP A 87 -6.86 5.48 4.40
C TRP A 87 -6.26 5.43 3.00
N ARG A 88 -5.04 5.97 2.87
CA ARG A 88 -4.35 6.07 1.57
C ARG A 88 -2.87 5.76 1.69
N LEU A 89 -2.33 5.10 0.67
CA LEU A 89 -0.89 5.01 0.42
C LEU A 89 -0.52 5.94 -0.73
N ILE A 90 0.49 6.77 -0.51
CA ILE A 90 0.97 7.74 -1.50
C ILE A 90 2.46 7.53 -1.71
N HIS A 91 2.88 7.38 -2.97
CA HIS A 91 4.28 7.24 -3.34
C HIS A 91 5.13 8.45 -2.88
N ALA A 92 6.24 8.17 -2.21
CA ALA A 92 7.10 9.16 -1.57
C ALA A 92 8.59 9.07 -1.99
N GLY A 93 8.94 8.13 -2.85
CA GLY A 93 10.28 7.98 -3.44
C GLY A 93 10.64 6.54 -3.77
N GLU A 94 11.75 6.36 -4.47
CA GLU A 94 12.33 5.04 -4.73
C GLU A 94 13.06 4.51 -3.48
N VAL A 95 13.27 3.19 -3.41
CA VAL A 95 14.19 2.62 -2.41
C VAL A 95 15.61 3.01 -2.79
N GLN A 96 16.35 3.64 -1.87
CA GLN A 96 17.78 3.85 -2.04
C GLN A 96 18.51 2.60 -1.52
N GLU A 97 19.39 2.03 -2.35
CA GLU A 97 20.23 0.87 -2.01
C GLU A 97 21.25 1.19 -0.91
#